data_AF-A0A8R2A9C3-F1
#
_entry.id   AF-A0A8R2A9C3-F1
#
_cell.length_a   1.000
_cell.length_b   1.000
_cell.length_c   1.000
_cell.angle_alpha   90.00
_cell.angle_beta   90.00
_cell.angle_gamma   90.00
#
_symmetry.space_group_name_H-M   'P 1'
#
loop_
_entity.id
_entity.type
_entity.pdbx_description
1 polymer ?
#
loop_
_entity_poly.entity_id
_entity_poly.type
_entity_poly.pdbx_seq_one_letter_code
_entity_poly.pdbx_strand_id
1 'polypeptide(L)'
;MSGTSTLDIYDGDLLAATFDVMIASMQYRLGAFGSLYLTPELPEDSDDAPGNMGLWDQALAIKWIKENAAAFGADPETITLFGESAGGGSVSVHLISPETRGMVRRGIIQSGTVNAPWSYMTGERAVDIAKKLLDDCNCNSTSLNNNPIGTMSCMRSVDASTISKKQWNSYSGILGFPSAPTVDGILLPEHPLDMLAKANFSDIDILIGSNLNEGNFFFLLSFA
;
A
#
# COMPACT_ATOMS: atom_id res chain seq x y z
N MET A 1 -9.40 5.55 3.91
CA MET A 1 -8.19 5.83 3.12
C MET A 1 -8.56 6.35 1.74
N SER A 2 -7.69 7.11 1.07
CA SER A 2 -8.02 7.84 -0.17
C SER A 2 -6.85 7.89 -1.16
N GLY A 3 -7.16 8.25 -2.40
CA GLY A 3 -6.24 8.33 -3.53
C GLY A 3 -6.93 7.79 -4.79
N THR A 4 -6.65 8.39 -5.94
CA THR A 4 -7.08 7.88 -7.24
C THR A 4 -6.11 8.36 -8.32
N SER A 5 -5.80 7.50 -9.27
CA SER A 5 -4.95 7.85 -10.43
C SER A 5 -5.61 8.82 -11.41
N THR A 6 -6.90 9.11 -11.22
CA THR A 6 -7.74 9.90 -12.15
C THR A 6 -7.90 11.36 -11.74
N LEU A 7 -7.15 11.86 -10.75
CA LEU A 7 -7.20 13.28 -10.42
C LEU A 7 -6.47 14.08 -11.50
N ASP A 8 -7.00 15.26 -11.87
CA ASP A 8 -6.40 16.12 -12.89
C ASP A 8 -4.93 16.50 -12.57
N ILE A 9 -4.57 16.57 -11.29
CA ILE A 9 -3.18 16.84 -10.85
C ILE A 9 -2.19 15.73 -11.25
N TYR A 10 -2.70 14.54 -11.59
CA TYR A 10 -1.91 13.40 -12.05
C TYR A 10 -1.99 13.19 -13.57
N ASP A 11 -2.57 14.15 -14.30
CA ASP A 11 -2.56 14.13 -15.76
C ASP A 11 -1.10 14.11 -16.29
N GLY A 12 -0.78 13.04 -17.00
CA GLY A 12 0.56 12.78 -17.54
C GLY A 12 0.83 13.45 -18.88
N ASP A 13 -0.16 14.09 -19.51
CA ASP A 13 -0.08 14.59 -20.89
C ASP A 13 1.11 15.53 -21.11
N LEU A 14 1.27 16.53 -20.22
CA LEU A 14 2.36 17.50 -20.35
C LEU A 14 3.73 16.83 -20.16
N LEU A 15 3.84 15.89 -19.23
CA LEU A 15 5.09 15.19 -18.94
C LEU A 15 5.48 14.28 -20.11
N ALA A 16 4.52 13.52 -20.65
CA ALA A 16 4.71 12.66 -21.80
C ALA A 16 5.14 13.45 -23.04
N ALA A 17 4.42 14.54 -23.36
CA ALA A 17 4.69 15.34 -24.55
C ALA A 17 6.01 16.14 -24.46
N THR A 18 6.38 16.62 -23.27
CA THR A 18 7.57 17.45 -23.09
C THR A 18 8.87 16.64 -23.11
N PHE A 19 8.86 15.46 -22.50
CA PHE A 19 10.08 14.67 -22.29
C PHE A 19 10.16 13.41 -23.15
N ASP A 20 9.18 13.18 -24.04
CA ASP A 20 9.11 11.99 -24.90
C ASP A 20 9.18 10.69 -24.08
N VAL A 21 8.30 10.60 -23.09
CA VAL A 21 8.21 9.46 -22.17
C VAL A 21 6.79 8.91 -22.12
N MET A 22 6.66 7.64 -21.74
CA MET A 22 5.37 7.07 -21.39
C MET A 22 5.06 7.25 -19.91
N ILE A 23 3.84 7.69 -19.64
CA ILE A 23 3.28 7.77 -18.30
C ILE A 23 2.18 6.73 -18.17
N ALA A 24 2.33 5.84 -17.19
CA ALA A 24 1.31 4.89 -16.79
C ALA A 24 0.93 5.15 -15.34
N SER A 25 -0.37 5.12 -15.06
CA SER A 25 -0.91 5.19 -13.72
C SER A 25 -1.93 4.06 -13.54
N MET A 26 -2.21 3.71 -12.28
CA MET A 26 -3.01 2.54 -11.96
C MET A 26 -3.72 2.73 -10.62
N GLN A 27 -4.85 2.05 -10.48
CA GLN A 27 -5.61 2.00 -9.23
C GLN A 27 -5.21 0.78 -8.42
N TYR A 28 -4.90 0.96 -7.14
CA TYR A 28 -4.76 -0.14 -6.19
C TYR A 28 -5.84 -0.03 -5.13
N ARG A 29 -6.20 -1.17 -4.53
CA ARG A 29 -7.10 -1.18 -3.38
C ARG A 29 -6.47 -0.43 -2.22
N LEU A 30 -7.29 0.41 -1.57
CA LEU A 30 -6.90 1.24 -0.44
C LEU A 30 -7.69 0.85 0.82
N GLY A 31 -7.16 1.22 1.98
CA GLY A 31 -7.85 1.01 3.26
C GLY A 31 -8.04 -0.47 3.56
N ALA A 32 -9.12 -0.81 4.27
CA ALA A 32 -9.44 -2.19 4.58
C ALA A 32 -9.55 -3.10 3.35
N PHE A 33 -9.94 -2.58 2.18
CA PHE A 33 -10.02 -3.37 0.95
C PHE A 33 -8.66 -3.85 0.43
N GLY A 34 -7.59 -3.12 0.74
CA GLY A 34 -6.23 -3.42 0.31
C GLY A 34 -5.28 -3.85 1.43
N SER A 35 -5.69 -3.74 2.70
CA SER A 35 -4.79 -3.93 3.85
C SER A 35 -5.39 -4.74 5.00
N LEU A 36 -6.59 -5.32 4.87
CA LEU A 36 -7.12 -6.21 5.90
C LEU A 36 -6.19 -7.42 6.09
N TYR A 37 -5.70 -7.59 7.32
CA TYR A 37 -4.73 -8.63 7.69
C TYR A 37 -5.26 -9.46 8.85
N LEU A 38 -5.52 -10.75 8.59
CA LEU A 38 -6.01 -11.71 9.58
C LEU A 38 -5.27 -13.05 9.51
N THR A 39 -4.25 -13.20 8.67
CA THR A 39 -3.50 -14.47 8.49
C THR A 39 -3.14 -15.17 9.80
N PRO A 40 -2.62 -14.50 10.86
CA PRO A 40 -2.26 -15.17 12.11
C PRO A 40 -3.45 -15.76 12.88
N GLU A 41 -4.68 -15.37 12.54
CA GLU A 41 -5.93 -15.76 13.20
C GLU A 41 -6.76 -16.73 12.36
N LEU A 42 -6.27 -17.10 11.19
CA LEU A 42 -6.95 -17.97 10.23
C LEU A 42 -6.20 -19.31 10.10
N PRO A 43 -6.85 -20.37 9.59
CA PRO A 43 -6.19 -21.62 9.25
C PRO A 43 -5.00 -21.41 8.30
N GLU A 44 -3.96 -22.24 8.42
CA GLU A 44 -2.71 -22.09 7.64
C GLU A 44 -2.93 -22.18 6.12
N ASP A 45 -3.95 -22.91 5.68
CA ASP A 45 -4.34 -23.08 4.28
C ASP A 45 -5.31 -22.00 3.77
N SER A 46 -5.65 -21.01 4.61
CA SER A 46 -6.54 -19.91 4.25
C SER A 46 -5.81 -18.83 3.45
N ASP A 47 -6.38 -18.43 2.31
CA ASP A 47 -5.97 -17.27 1.53
C ASP A 47 -6.78 -16.00 1.85
N ASP A 48 -7.67 -16.06 2.85
CA ASP A 48 -8.47 -14.93 3.29
C ASP A 48 -7.63 -13.86 4.01
N ALA A 49 -7.86 -12.59 3.63
CA ALA A 49 -7.29 -11.40 4.29
C ALA A 49 -5.78 -11.46 4.59
N PRO A 50 -4.92 -11.66 3.58
CA PRO A 50 -3.48 -11.82 3.76
C PRO A 50 -2.73 -10.52 4.06
N GLY A 51 -3.43 -9.38 4.12
CA GLY A 51 -2.82 -8.05 4.17
C GLY A 51 -2.20 -7.66 2.83
N ASN A 52 -1.73 -6.41 2.74
CA ASN A 52 -0.93 -5.89 1.61
C ASN A 52 -1.48 -6.08 0.19
N MET A 53 -2.73 -6.48 0.00
CA MET A 53 -3.35 -6.70 -1.30
C MET A 53 -3.33 -5.47 -2.22
N GLY A 54 -3.34 -4.26 -1.64
CA GLY A 54 -3.12 -3.02 -2.41
C GLY A 54 -1.71 -2.93 -3.01
N LEU A 55 -0.68 -3.40 -2.30
CA LEU A 55 0.69 -3.47 -2.84
C LEU A 55 0.83 -4.62 -3.84
N TRP A 56 0.11 -5.72 -3.66
CA TRP A 56 0.03 -6.77 -4.66
C TRP A 56 -0.68 -6.32 -5.94
N ASP A 57 -1.70 -5.47 -5.84
CA ASP A 57 -2.30 -4.82 -7.02
C ASP A 57 -1.26 -3.99 -7.78
N GLN A 58 -0.43 -3.23 -7.06
CA GLN A 58 0.65 -2.46 -7.67
C GLN A 58 1.72 -3.35 -8.31
N ALA A 59 2.16 -4.41 -7.63
CA ALA A 59 3.10 -5.39 -8.18
C ALA A 59 2.58 -6.02 -9.47
N LEU A 60 1.28 -6.38 -9.50
CA LEU A 60 0.63 -6.92 -10.68
C LEU A 60 0.57 -5.90 -11.82
N ALA A 61 0.24 -4.65 -11.53
CA ALA A 61 0.22 -3.59 -12.53
C ALA A 61 1.62 -3.28 -13.08
N ILE A 62 2.66 -3.25 -12.23
CA ILE A 62 4.05 -3.07 -12.64
C ILE A 62 4.48 -4.20 -13.58
N LYS A 63 4.15 -5.44 -13.22
CA LYS A 63 4.41 -6.61 -14.07
C LYS A 63 3.69 -6.49 -15.41
N TRP A 64 2.41 -6.12 -15.40
CA TRP A 64 1.63 -5.94 -16.62
C TRP A 64 2.23 -4.84 -17.52
N ILE A 65 2.60 -3.68 -16.94
CA ILE A 65 3.26 -2.60 -17.68
C ILE A 65 4.55 -3.10 -18.30
N LYS A 66 5.38 -3.82 -17.53
CA LYS A 66 6.64 -4.38 -18.03
C LYS A 66 6.42 -5.37 -19.18
N GLU A 67 5.43 -6.24 -19.09
CA GLU A 67 5.10 -7.21 -20.14
C GLU A 67 4.54 -6.55 -21.41
N ASN A 68 3.92 -5.37 -21.29
CA ASN A 68 3.24 -4.69 -22.40
C ASN A 68 3.99 -3.44 -22.91
N ALA A 69 5.06 -2.98 -22.25
CA ALA A 69 5.76 -1.74 -22.57
C ALA A 69 6.15 -1.65 -24.06
N ALA A 70 6.69 -2.74 -24.62
CA ALA A 70 7.10 -2.79 -26.02
C ALA A 70 5.94 -2.58 -27.00
N ALA A 71 4.71 -3.00 -26.64
CA ALA A 71 3.52 -2.81 -27.47
C ALA A 71 3.10 -1.34 -27.58
N PHE A 72 3.47 -0.53 -26.59
CA PHE A 72 3.25 0.92 -26.59
C PHE A 72 4.47 1.69 -27.13
N GLY A 73 5.59 1.01 -27.41
CA GLY A 73 6.84 1.61 -27.89
C GLY A 73 7.88 1.95 -26.81
N ALA A 74 7.75 1.39 -25.60
CA ALA A 74 8.63 1.66 -24.45
C ALA A 74 9.58 0.50 -24.22
N ASP A 75 10.75 0.81 -23.70
CA ASP A 75 11.70 -0.21 -23.24
C ASP A 75 11.32 -0.68 -21.81
N PRO A 76 10.95 -1.97 -21.61
CA PRO A 76 10.58 -2.53 -20.31
C PRO A 76 11.71 -2.52 -19.27
N GLU A 77 12.96 -2.37 -19.69
CA GLU A 77 14.11 -2.25 -18.78
C GLU A 77 14.34 -0.81 -18.31
N THR A 78 13.64 0.15 -18.91
CA THR A 78 13.68 1.57 -18.57
C THR A 78 12.42 2.05 -17.84
N ILE A 79 11.80 1.19 -17.04
CA ILE A 79 10.74 1.62 -16.13
C ILE A 79 11.36 2.41 -14.96
N THR A 80 10.67 3.47 -14.53
CA THR A 80 10.96 4.23 -13.30
C THR A 80 9.67 4.34 -12.53
N LEU A 81 9.65 3.88 -11.28
CA LEU A 81 8.50 4.09 -10.39
C LEU A 81 8.61 5.49 -9.79
N PHE A 82 7.51 6.22 -9.71
CA PHE A 82 7.48 7.49 -8.98
C PHE A 82 6.17 7.65 -8.22
N GLY A 83 6.25 8.20 -7.01
CA GLY A 83 5.09 8.34 -6.14
C GLY A 83 5.31 9.32 -5.00
N GLU A 84 4.20 9.84 -4.51
CA GLU A 84 4.13 10.85 -3.44
C GLU A 84 3.43 10.28 -2.20
N SER A 85 3.88 10.68 -1.00
CA SER A 85 3.33 10.24 0.29
C SER A 85 3.23 8.71 0.37
N ALA A 86 2.04 8.13 0.56
CA ALA A 86 1.83 6.68 0.55
C ALA A 86 2.28 6.01 -0.77
N GLY A 87 2.19 6.71 -1.90
CA GLY A 87 2.76 6.27 -3.17
C GLY A 87 4.28 6.21 -3.13
N GLY A 88 4.95 7.19 -2.52
CA GLY A 88 6.40 7.16 -2.29
C GLY A 88 6.83 6.03 -1.35
N GLY A 89 6.04 5.79 -0.30
CA GLY A 89 6.22 4.64 0.59
C GLY A 89 6.07 3.32 -0.16
N SER A 90 5.12 3.25 -1.09
CA SER A 90 4.93 2.09 -1.95
C SER A 90 6.08 1.87 -2.94
N VAL A 91 6.61 2.94 -3.56
CA VAL A 91 7.85 2.88 -4.36
C VAL A 91 8.99 2.30 -3.53
N SER A 92 9.15 2.80 -2.29
CA SER A 92 10.17 2.31 -1.36
C SER A 92 10.02 0.81 -1.12
N VAL A 93 8.80 0.32 -0.84
CA VAL A 93 8.51 -1.11 -0.66
C VAL A 93 8.92 -1.90 -1.91
N HIS A 94 8.51 -1.45 -3.10
CA HIS A 94 8.76 -2.22 -4.31
C HIS A 94 10.23 -2.37 -4.69
N LEU A 95 11.06 -1.39 -4.31
CA LEU A 95 12.51 -1.44 -4.53
C LEU A 95 13.23 -2.41 -3.58
N ILE A 96 12.68 -2.65 -2.38
CA ILE A 96 13.39 -3.42 -1.33
C ILE A 96 12.74 -4.77 -0.99
N SER A 97 11.45 -4.95 -1.27
CA SER A 97 10.72 -6.18 -1.00
C SER A 97 11.29 -7.34 -1.80
N PRO A 98 11.55 -8.51 -1.20
CA PRO A 98 12.09 -9.67 -1.91
C PRO A 98 11.18 -10.12 -3.07
N GLU A 99 9.87 -9.91 -2.96
CA GLU A 99 8.87 -10.35 -3.95
C GLU A 99 8.84 -9.50 -5.22
N THR A 100 9.26 -8.23 -5.13
CA THR A 100 9.19 -7.28 -6.25
C THR A 100 10.53 -6.68 -6.64
N ARG A 101 11.57 -6.88 -5.82
CA ARG A 101 12.90 -6.37 -6.10
C ARG A 101 13.42 -6.96 -7.42
N GLY A 102 13.94 -6.07 -8.27
CA GLY A 102 14.40 -6.42 -9.61
C GLY A 102 13.35 -6.31 -10.71
N MET A 103 12.05 -6.13 -10.37
CA MET A 103 11.04 -5.76 -11.37
C MET A 103 11.36 -4.40 -12.00
N VAL A 104 11.77 -3.44 -11.15
CA VAL A 104 12.22 -2.10 -11.51
C VAL A 104 13.46 -1.74 -10.69
N ARG A 105 14.35 -0.93 -11.27
CA ARG A 105 15.63 -0.50 -10.66
C ARG A 105 15.70 0.99 -10.34
N ARG A 106 14.69 1.77 -10.73
CA ARG A 106 14.70 3.24 -10.60
C ARG A 106 13.46 3.72 -9.89
N GLY A 107 13.63 4.59 -8.91
CA GLY A 107 12.56 5.10 -8.07
C GLY A 107 12.68 6.59 -7.78
N ILE A 108 11.56 7.30 -7.85
CA ILE A 108 11.42 8.67 -7.38
C ILE A 108 10.46 8.67 -6.19
N ILE A 109 10.96 9.09 -5.03
CA ILE A 109 10.26 9.00 -3.75
C ILE A 109 10.01 10.43 -3.24
N GLN A 110 8.76 10.88 -3.29
CA GLN A 110 8.37 12.22 -2.88
C GLN A 110 7.68 12.15 -1.52
N SER A 111 8.31 12.67 -0.47
CA SER A 111 7.67 12.89 0.84
C SER A 111 7.08 11.64 1.52
N GLY A 112 7.58 10.45 1.21
CA GLY A 112 7.07 9.23 1.80
C GLY A 112 8.01 8.05 1.65
N THR A 113 8.51 7.53 2.76
CA THR A 113 9.41 6.38 2.79
C THR A 113 8.82 5.27 3.65
N VAL A 114 9.18 4.02 3.36
CA VAL A 114 8.67 2.85 4.09
C VAL A 114 9.00 2.86 5.59
N ASN A 115 10.04 3.59 6.03
CA ASN A 115 10.38 3.74 7.45
C ASN A 115 9.61 4.87 8.17
N ALA A 116 8.78 5.64 7.47
CA ALA A 116 7.94 6.65 8.11
C ALA A 116 6.91 5.97 9.03
N PRO A 117 6.62 6.50 10.24
CA PRO A 117 5.72 5.85 11.20
C PRO A 117 4.29 5.57 10.71
N TRP A 118 3.83 6.29 9.69
CA TRP A 118 2.53 6.11 9.05
C TRP A 118 2.58 5.18 7.81
N SER A 119 3.78 4.83 7.34
CA SER A 119 4.02 4.08 6.10
C SER A 119 4.38 2.61 6.35
N TYR A 120 4.21 2.11 7.57
CA TYR A 120 4.22 0.68 7.87
C TYR A 120 3.42 0.39 9.15
N MET A 121 3.11 -0.89 9.37
CA MET A 121 2.40 -1.39 10.54
C MET A 121 2.88 -2.79 10.91
N THR A 122 2.95 -3.11 12.20
CA THR A 122 3.25 -4.50 12.62
C THR A 122 2.05 -5.40 12.36
N GLY A 123 2.30 -6.70 12.19
CA GLY A 123 1.24 -7.69 11.98
C GLY A 123 0.23 -7.71 13.14
N GLU A 124 0.68 -7.59 14.38
CA GLU A 124 -0.18 -7.58 15.57
C GLU A 124 -1.15 -6.39 15.55
N ARG A 125 -0.64 -5.19 15.27
CA ARG A 125 -1.48 -3.99 15.18
C ARG A 125 -2.49 -4.08 14.04
N ALA A 126 -2.08 -4.65 12.90
CA ALA A 126 -2.97 -4.85 11.76
C ALA A 126 -4.09 -5.84 12.08
N VAL A 127 -3.79 -6.93 12.81
CA VAL A 127 -4.80 -7.88 13.32
C VAL A 127 -5.78 -7.20 14.28
N ASP A 128 -5.30 -6.38 15.22
CA ASP A 128 -6.16 -5.66 16.17
C ASP A 128 -7.14 -4.72 15.45
N ILE A 129 -6.65 -3.97 14.46
CA ILE A 129 -7.46 -3.08 13.64
C ILE A 129 -8.48 -3.89 12.79
N ALA A 130 -8.05 -5.02 12.23
CA ALA A 130 -8.91 -5.89 11.45
C ALA A 130 -10.05 -6.46 12.31
N LYS A 131 -9.74 -7.00 13.50
CA LYS A 131 -10.75 -7.50 14.46
C LYS A 131 -11.75 -6.43 14.86
N LYS A 132 -11.28 -5.22 15.16
CA LYS A 132 -12.16 -4.08 15.47
C LYS A 132 -13.09 -3.74 14.30
N LEU A 133 -12.59 -3.80 13.06
CA LEU A 133 -13.43 -3.59 11.88
C LEU A 133 -14.48 -4.70 11.71
N LEU A 134 -14.14 -5.96 11.97
CA LEU A 134 -15.12 -7.06 11.97
C LEU A 134 -16.28 -6.75 12.93
N ASP A 135 -15.96 -6.29 14.14
CA ASP A 135 -16.97 -5.95 15.16
C ASP A 135 -17.78 -4.71 14.77
N ASP A 136 -17.13 -3.67 14.24
CA ASP A 136 -17.80 -2.46 13.74
C ASP A 136 -18.74 -2.72 12.55
N CYS A 137 -18.52 -3.83 11.83
CA CYS A 137 -19.33 -4.34 10.74
C CYS A 137 -20.33 -5.44 11.17
N ASN A 138 -20.43 -5.73 12.47
CA ASN A 138 -21.29 -6.78 13.04
C ASN A 138 -20.99 -8.22 12.56
N CYS A 139 -19.73 -8.50 12.20
CA CYS A 139 -19.28 -9.84 11.78
C CYS A 139 -18.64 -10.69 12.87
N ASN A 140 -18.59 -10.16 14.10
CA ASN A 140 -18.13 -10.86 15.32
C ASN A 140 -16.72 -11.46 15.21
N SER A 141 -15.72 -10.66 15.58
CA SER A 141 -14.31 -11.05 15.58
C SER A 141 -14.02 -12.28 16.46
N THR A 142 -14.78 -12.50 17.53
CA THR A 142 -14.59 -13.65 18.43
C THR A 142 -14.89 -15.00 17.76
N SER A 143 -15.62 -14.99 16.63
CA SER A 143 -15.92 -16.20 15.85
C SER A 143 -14.80 -16.60 14.90
N LEU A 144 -13.73 -15.80 14.73
CA LEU A 144 -12.62 -16.13 13.83
C LEU A 144 -12.01 -17.52 14.11
N ASN A 145 -11.81 -17.88 15.38
CA ASN A 145 -11.20 -19.15 15.76
C ASN A 145 -12.11 -20.37 15.52
N ASN A 146 -13.44 -20.18 15.58
CA ASN A 146 -14.41 -21.28 15.54
C ASN A 146 -15.13 -21.40 14.19
N ASN A 147 -15.27 -20.29 13.46
CA ASN A 147 -15.99 -20.18 12.20
C ASN A 147 -15.35 -19.09 11.29
N PRO A 148 -14.08 -19.24 10.90
CA PRO A 148 -13.38 -18.24 10.08
C PRO A 148 -14.09 -18.01 8.74
N ILE A 149 -14.55 -19.08 8.09
CA ILE A 149 -15.29 -19.03 6.82
C ILE A 149 -16.57 -18.20 6.96
N GLY A 150 -17.35 -18.41 8.02
CA GLY A 150 -18.57 -17.65 8.27
C GLY A 150 -18.30 -16.18 8.56
N THR A 151 -17.26 -15.88 9.36
CA THR A 151 -16.85 -14.50 9.65
C THR A 151 -16.43 -13.76 8.38
N MET A 152 -15.64 -14.40 7.51
CA MET A 152 -15.21 -13.80 6.25
C MET A 152 -16.35 -13.71 5.22
N SER A 153 -17.27 -14.68 5.20
CA SER A 153 -18.50 -14.59 4.42
C SER A 153 -19.38 -13.43 4.86
N CYS A 154 -19.45 -13.13 6.17
CA CYS A 154 -20.14 -11.95 6.67
C CYS A 154 -19.46 -10.67 6.16
N MET A 155 -18.13 -10.56 6.27
CA MET A 155 -17.43 -9.35 5.79
C MET A 155 -17.61 -9.10 4.30
N ARG A 156 -17.66 -10.16 3.48
CA ARG A 156 -17.92 -10.06 2.04
C ARG A 156 -19.36 -9.64 1.71
N SER A 157 -20.31 -9.81 2.62
CA SER A 157 -21.71 -9.39 2.42
C SER A 157 -22.00 -7.97 2.94
N VAL A 158 -21.07 -7.37 3.70
CA VAL A 158 -21.18 -5.98 4.15
C VAL A 158 -21.00 -5.04 2.97
N ASP A 159 -21.90 -4.04 2.87
CA ASP A 159 -21.76 -2.98 1.86
C ASP A 159 -20.39 -2.30 1.93
N ALA A 160 -19.75 -2.13 0.78
CA ALA A 160 -18.45 -1.46 0.70
C ALA A 160 -18.48 -0.04 1.32
N SER A 161 -19.59 0.69 1.21
CA SER A 161 -19.73 2.01 1.86
C SER A 161 -19.68 1.93 3.38
N THR A 162 -20.16 0.82 3.97
CA THR A 162 -20.13 0.60 5.40
C THR A 162 -18.70 0.33 5.86
N ILE A 163 -17.98 -0.59 5.21
CA ILE A 163 -16.55 -0.84 5.46
C ILE A 163 -15.74 0.44 5.30
N SER A 164 -15.99 1.19 4.22
CA SER A 164 -15.27 2.43 3.90
C SER A 164 -15.41 3.50 4.99
N LYS A 165 -16.57 3.58 5.64
CA LYS A 165 -16.81 4.49 6.78
C LYS A 165 -16.25 3.92 8.09
N LYS A 166 -16.57 2.67 8.40
CA LYS A 166 -16.24 2.02 9.69
C LYS A 166 -14.75 1.84 9.92
N GLN A 167 -13.94 1.63 8.88
CA GLN A 167 -12.48 1.53 9.02
C GLN A 167 -11.85 2.73 9.75
N TRP A 168 -12.45 3.92 9.63
CA TRP A 168 -11.94 5.14 10.27
C TRP A 168 -12.17 5.18 11.78
N ASN A 169 -12.98 4.29 12.35
CA ASN A 169 -13.11 4.16 13.81
C ASN A 169 -11.79 3.74 14.48
N SER A 170 -10.86 3.17 13.72
CA SER A 170 -9.52 2.79 14.16
C SER A 170 -8.45 3.83 13.83
N TYR A 171 -8.84 4.99 13.27
CA TYR A 171 -7.94 6.13 13.10
C TYR A 171 -7.63 6.74 14.47
N SER A 172 -6.34 6.87 14.80
CA SER A 172 -5.94 7.34 16.14
C SER A 172 -4.69 8.21 16.09
N GLY A 173 -4.79 9.44 16.56
CA GLY A 173 -3.68 10.40 16.54
C GLY A 173 -3.36 10.94 15.15
N ILE A 174 -2.47 11.93 15.09
CA ILE A 174 -2.04 12.53 13.83
C ILE A 174 -1.32 11.48 12.97
N LEU A 175 -1.75 11.33 11.71
CA LEU A 175 -1.22 10.34 10.75
C LEU A 175 -1.33 8.87 11.21
N GLY A 176 -2.14 8.56 12.21
CA GLY A 176 -2.36 7.19 12.69
C GLY A 176 -3.42 6.45 11.88
N PHE A 177 -3.15 6.23 10.59
CA PHE A 177 -4.07 5.57 9.69
C PHE A 177 -4.31 4.10 10.05
N PRO A 178 -5.55 3.58 9.84
CA PRO A 178 -5.89 2.18 10.12
C PRO A 178 -5.38 1.21 9.03
N SER A 179 -4.62 1.69 8.06
CA SER A 179 -4.08 0.88 6.97
C SER A 179 -2.75 1.44 6.53
N ALA A 180 -1.75 0.58 6.47
CA ALA A 180 -0.41 0.84 6.00
C ALA A 180 0.20 -0.49 5.49
N PRO A 181 1.33 -0.47 4.77
CA PRO A 181 2.12 -1.67 4.52
C PRO A 181 2.34 -2.47 5.81
N THR A 182 1.86 -3.70 5.85
CA THR A 182 1.88 -4.56 7.04
C THR A 182 3.11 -5.47 6.99
N VAL A 183 3.82 -5.63 8.11
CA VAL A 183 4.86 -6.67 8.23
C VAL A 183 4.17 -8.03 8.26
N ASP A 184 4.15 -8.70 7.12
CA ASP A 184 3.36 -9.92 6.84
C ASP A 184 4.23 -11.18 6.71
N GLY A 185 5.56 -11.05 6.79
CA GLY A 185 6.47 -12.18 6.60
C GLY A 185 6.72 -12.55 5.14
N ILE A 186 6.07 -11.87 4.17
CA ILE A 186 6.11 -12.16 2.74
C ILE A 186 6.59 -10.93 1.97
N LEU A 187 5.69 -9.96 1.75
CA LEU A 187 6.01 -8.73 1.02
C LEU A 187 6.89 -7.82 1.88
N LEU A 188 6.57 -7.71 3.17
CA LEU A 188 7.42 -7.09 4.19
C LEU A 188 7.80 -8.19 5.19
N PRO A 189 8.91 -8.91 4.96
CA PRO A 189 9.33 -10.05 5.79
C PRO A 189 9.71 -9.66 7.22
N GLU A 190 10.14 -8.42 7.42
CA GLU A 190 10.57 -7.90 8.71
C GLU A 190 10.36 -6.38 8.78
N HIS A 191 10.77 -5.78 9.89
CA HIS A 191 10.61 -4.34 10.10
C HIS A 191 11.35 -3.54 9.01
N PRO A 192 10.78 -2.46 8.45
CA PRO A 192 11.37 -1.74 7.32
C PRO A 192 12.80 -1.23 7.55
N LEU A 193 13.14 -0.81 8.77
CA LEU A 193 14.51 -0.40 9.11
C LEU A 193 15.51 -1.55 8.99
N ASP A 194 15.11 -2.77 9.34
CA ASP A 194 15.97 -3.96 9.25
C ASP A 194 16.14 -4.37 7.78
N MET A 195 15.05 -4.29 6.99
CA MET A 195 15.11 -4.49 5.54
C MET A 195 16.06 -3.49 4.88
N LEU A 196 15.96 -2.20 5.22
CA LEU A 196 16.81 -1.14 4.68
C LEU A 196 18.29 -1.34 5.07
N ALA A 197 18.56 -1.80 6.29
CA ALA A 197 19.92 -2.08 6.75
C ALA A 197 20.58 -3.25 5.99
N LYS A 198 19.78 -4.21 5.48
CA LYS A 198 20.24 -5.38 4.72
C LYS A 198 20.16 -5.18 3.19
N ALA A 199 19.43 -4.18 2.73
CA ALA A 199 19.21 -3.94 1.32
C ALA A 199 20.51 -3.57 0.59
N ASN A 200 20.70 -4.13 -0.61
CA ASN A 200 21.79 -3.73 -1.49
C ASN A 200 21.26 -2.79 -2.58
N PHE A 201 21.76 -1.56 -2.58
CA PHE A 201 21.35 -0.50 -3.50
C PHE A 201 22.32 -0.32 -4.69
N SER A 202 23.28 -1.23 -4.90
CA SER A 202 24.29 -1.12 -5.97
C SER A 202 23.72 -0.93 -7.38
N ASP A 203 22.53 -1.47 -7.62
CA ASP A 203 21.87 -1.48 -8.93
C ASP A 203 20.53 -0.72 -8.90
N ILE A 204 20.37 0.23 -7.96
CA ILE A 204 19.14 1.00 -7.79
C ILE A 204 19.44 2.50 -7.86
N ASP A 205 18.78 3.22 -8.76
CA ASP A 205 18.81 4.69 -8.78
C ASP A 205 17.62 5.26 -8.00
N ILE A 206 17.91 6.17 -7.06
CA ILE A 206 16.90 6.80 -6.22
C ILE A 206 17.00 8.32 -6.31
N LEU A 207 15.90 8.97 -6.67
CA LEU A 207 15.67 10.39 -6.44
C LEU A 207 14.70 10.52 -5.27
N ILE A 208 15.10 11.18 -4.18
CA ILE A 208 14.26 11.32 -2.98
C ILE A 208 14.25 12.76 -2.49
N GLY A 209 13.11 13.24 -1.99
CA GLY A 209 12.99 14.61 -1.49
C GLY A 209 11.78 14.83 -0.58
N SER A 210 11.70 16.05 -0.06
CA SER A 210 10.64 16.52 0.83
C SER A 210 10.35 18.00 0.59
N ASN A 211 9.16 18.43 0.96
CA ASN A 211 8.75 19.83 0.95
C ASN A 211 9.20 20.56 2.21
N LEU A 212 9.28 21.90 2.16
CA LEU A 212 9.67 22.73 3.30
C LEU A 212 8.71 22.59 4.49
N ASN A 213 7.41 22.35 4.24
CA ASN A 213 6.34 22.45 5.23
C ASN A 213 5.39 21.21 5.23
N GLU A 214 5.93 20.00 5.24
CA GLU A 214 5.16 18.73 5.16
C GLU A 214 3.99 18.64 6.15
N GLY A 215 4.23 19.07 7.39
CA GLY A 215 3.29 18.89 8.49
C GLY A 215 2.10 19.84 8.49
N ASN A 216 2.15 20.96 7.75
CA ASN A 216 1.15 22.03 7.88
C ASN A 216 -0.26 21.55 7.52
N PHE A 217 -0.38 20.74 6.46
CA PHE A 217 -1.66 20.18 6.04
C PHE A 217 -2.28 19.29 7.11
N PHE A 218 -1.50 18.35 7.66
CA PHE A 218 -1.98 17.40 8.68
C PHE A 218 -2.22 18.04 10.04
N PHE A 219 -1.44 19.08 10.37
CA PHE A 219 -1.65 19.86 11.58
C PHE A 219 -3.01 20.58 11.52
N LEU A 220 -3.36 21.21 10.39
CA LEU A 220 -4.67 21.84 10.22
C LEU A 220 -5.82 20.84 10.35
N LEU A 221 -5.68 19.65 9.74
CA LEU A 221 -6.70 18.59 9.83
C LEU A 221 -6.89 18.02 11.24
N SER A 222 -5.92 18.20 12.14
CA SER A 222 -6.03 17.72 13.52
C SER A 222 -6.97 18.58 14.39
N PHE A 223 -7.43 19.73 13.88
CA PHE A 223 -8.37 20.64 14.56
C PHE A 223 -9.76 20.71 13.88
N ALA A 224 -9.98 19.94 12.81
CA ALA A 224 -11.25 19.89 12.08
C ALA A 224 -12.09 18.68 12.54
#